data_AF-S6SF34-F1
#
_entry.id   AF-S6SF34-F1
#
_cell.length_a   1.000
_cell.length_b   1.000
_cell.length_c   1.000
_cell.angle_alpha   90.00
_cell.angle_beta   90.00
_cell.angle_gamma   90.00
#
_symmetry.space_group_name_H-M   'P 1'
#
loop_
_entity.id
_entity.type
_entity.pdbx_description
1 polymer ?
#
loop_
_entity_poly.entity_id
_entity_poly.type
_entity_poly.pdbx_seq_one_letter_code
_entity_poly.pdbx_strand_id
1 'polypeptide(L)'
;MHQDITLPNVIDEAVEFVRDHFRLDRGLNIRQAHAHAAVSHFLGYNSKIALKSDTYFDPCDADLINYCKTGVEKLAEHIPRMKQTPLQDLNLDELHDVIRAGLAPACENCGHKCLSITPLGYQESEPDGWVCNSCVARYDAEYEHCRFCGDGYVYRASDINEHGECSAHDGESVLDDEETEDYESLAEYYLNHD
;
A
#
# COMPACT_ATOMS: atom_id res chain seq x y z
N MET A 1 37.30 -8.18 4.18
CA MET A 1 36.25 -8.16 5.22
C MET A 1 34.93 -7.96 4.50
N HIS A 2 34.22 -9.04 4.17
CA HIS A 2 32.84 -8.93 3.67
C HIS A 2 31.99 -8.59 4.90
N GLN A 3 31.43 -7.40 4.93
CA GLN A 3 30.33 -7.12 5.84
C GLN A 3 29.15 -7.94 5.31
N ASP A 4 28.75 -8.97 6.04
CA ASP A 4 27.42 -9.57 5.89
C ASP A 4 26.43 -8.45 6.19
N ILE A 5 25.96 -7.76 5.15
CA ILE A 5 24.80 -6.88 5.25
C ILE A 5 23.64 -7.83 5.47
N THR A 6 23.30 -8.06 6.73
CA THR A 6 22.10 -8.80 7.08
C THR A 6 20.94 -7.92 6.61
N LEU A 7 20.24 -8.36 5.57
CA LEU A 7 19.06 -7.65 5.09
C LEU A 7 18.06 -7.51 6.25
N PRO A 8 17.37 -6.36 6.38
CA PRO A 8 16.43 -6.14 7.45
C PRO A 8 15.30 -7.16 7.38
N ASN A 9 14.91 -7.71 8.54
CA ASN A 9 13.78 -8.62 8.61
C ASN A 9 12.48 -7.80 8.61
N VAL A 10 11.72 -7.86 7.52
CA VAL A 10 10.52 -7.02 7.32
C VAL A 10 9.43 -7.32 8.34
N ILE A 11 9.42 -8.53 8.90
CA ILE A 11 8.48 -8.94 9.94
C ILE A 11 8.85 -8.29 11.27
N ASP A 12 10.12 -8.29 11.62
CA ASP A 12 10.58 -7.64 12.85
C ASP A 12 10.38 -6.12 12.76
N GLU A 13 10.63 -5.51 11.59
CA GLU A 13 10.31 -4.10 11.34
C GLU A 13 8.81 -3.80 11.50
N ALA A 14 7.93 -4.60 10.89
CA ALA A 14 6.49 -4.42 11.02
C ALA A 14 6.03 -4.59 12.48
N VAL A 15 6.61 -5.54 13.21
CA VAL A 15 6.35 -5.75 14.64
C VAL A 15 6.75 -4.54 15.47
N GLU A 16 7.91 -3.95 15.19
CA GLU A 16 8.35 -2.73 15.88
C GLU A 16 7.46 -1.55 15.52
N PHE A 17 7.13 -1.37 14.24
CA PHE A 17 6.23 -0.32 13.76
C PHE A 17 4.88 -0.35 14.46
N VAL A 18 4.22 -1.52 14.51
CA VAL A 18 2.92 -1.70 15.21
C VAL A 18 3.02 -1.30 16.68
N ARG A 19 4.08 -1.73 17.36
CA ARG A 19 4.27 -1.45 18.79
C ARG A 19 4.51 0.03 19.03
N ASP A 20 5.33 0.65 18.20
CA ASP A 20 5.70 2.06 18.33
C ASP A 20 4.51 2.95 18.00
N HIS A 21 3.74 2.63 16.96
CA HIS A 21 2.51 3.34 16.62
C HIS A 21 1.53 3.40 17.79
N PHE A 22 1.11 2.25 18.32
CA PHE A 22 0.13 2.22 19.41
C PHE A 22 0.68 2.73 20.75
N ARG A 23 2.00 2.63 20.97
CA ARG A 23 2.64 3.23 22.14
C ARG A 23 2.61 4.75 22.05
N LEU A 24 2.94 5.33 20.90
CA LEU A 24 3.04 6.77 20.71
C LEU A 24 1.66 7.43 20.59
N ASP A 25 0.74 6.81 19.84
CA ASP A 25 -0.60 7.36 19.58
C ASP A 25 -1.55 7.18 20.78
N ARG A 26 -1.49 6.00 21.43
CA ARG A 26 -2.48 5.61 22.45
C ARG A 26 -1.92 5.28 23.83
N GLY A 27 -0.60 5.33 24.01
CA GLY A 27 0.03 4.88 25.25
C GLY A 27 -0.11 3.38 25.52
N LEU A 28 -0.48 2.58 24.51
CA LEU A 28 -0.72 1.14 24.66
C LEU A 28 0.59 0.37 24.50
N ASN A 29 0.96 -0.38 25.54
CA ASN A 29 2.17 -1.19 25.50
C ASN A 29 1.87 -2.61 24.98
N ILE A 30 2.02 -2.81 23.67
CA ILE A 30 1.86 -4.12 23.03
C ILE A 30 3.16 -4.91 23.18
N ARG A 31 3.05 -6.10 23.78
CA ARG A 31 4.17 -7.03 23.91
C ARG A 31 4.64 -7.52 22.54
N GLN A 32 5.95 -7.69 22.36
CA GLN A 32 6.55 -8.16 21.10
C GLN A 32 5.94 -9.46 20.60
N ALA A 33 5.69 -10.42 21.50
CA ALA A 33 5.06 -11.69 21.13
C ALA A 33 3.63 -11.52 20.57
N HIS A 34 2.88 -10.53 21.07
CA HIS A 34 1.51 -10.27 20.61
C HIS A 34 1.50 -9.55 19.25
N ALA A 35 2.35 -8.53 19.09
CA ALA A 35 2.51 -7.86 17.79
C ALA A 35 2.97 -8.85 16.71
N HIS A 36 3.92 -9.72 17.01
CA HIS A 36 4.38 -10.72 16.06
C HIS A 36 3.31 -11.76 15.73
N ALA A 37 2.47 -12.14 16.69
CA ALA A 37 1.32 -12.99 16.38
C ALA A 37 0.33 -12.28 15.44
N ALA A 38 0.02 -11.00 15.70
CA ALA A 38 -0.86 -10.21 14.84
C ALA A 38 -0.33 -10.09 13.41
N VAL A 39 0.96 -9.75 13.23
CA VAL A 39 1.60 -9.70 11.91
C VAL A 39 1.55 -11.08 11.21
N SER A 40 1.81 -12.17 11.93
CA SER A 40 1.69 -13.52 11.35
C SER A 40 0.26 -13.87 10.95
N HIS A 41 -0.74 -13.48 11.74
CA HIS A 41 -2.15 -13.67 11.41
C HIS A 41 -2.56 -12.87 10.18
N PHE A 42 -2.14 -11.61 10.10
CA PHE A 42 -2.37 -10.76 8.93
C PHE A 42 -1.80 -11.38 7.64
N LEU A 43 -0.63 -12.00 7.71
CA LEU A 43 -0.01 -12.76 6.61
C LEU A 43 -0.64 -14.14 6.36
N GLY A 44 -1.77 -14.45 6.99
CA GLY A 44 -2.48 -15.71 6.76
C GLY A 44 -1.95 -16.90 7.55
N TYR A 45 -1.06 -16.73 8.53
CA TYR A 45 -0.55 -17.83 9.36
C TYR A 45 -1.32 -17.96 10.69
N ASN A 46 -1.45 -19.20 11.18
CA ASN A 46 -2.13 -19.47 12.45
C ASN A 46 -1.27 -19.15 13.68
N SER A 47 0.03 -18.89 13.51
CA SER A 47 0.94 -18.47 14.57
C SER A 47 2.26 -17.96 14.01
N LYS A 48 3.03 -17.26 14.87
CA LYS A 48 4.44 -16.95 14.63
C LYS A 48 5.28 -18.18 14.29
N ILE A 49 5.02 -19.32 14.95
CA ILE A 49 5.78 -20.55 14.70
C ILE A 49 5.48 -21.08 13.32
N ALA A 50 4.21 -21.06 12.89
CA ALA A 50 3.82 -21.48 11.54
C ALA A 50 4.50 -20.64 10.47
N LEU A 51 4.54 -19.31 10.64
CA LEU A 51 5.27 -18.40 9.74
C LEU A 51 6.77 -18.76 9.68
N LYS A 52 7.42 -18.92 10.84
CA LYS A 52 8.87 -19.22 10.90
C LYS A 52 9.26 -20.61 10.41
N SER A 53 8.31 -21.54 10.38
CA SER A 53 8.53 -22.90 9.89
C SER A 53 8.27 -23.02 8.38
N ASP A 54 7.80 -21.97 7.72
CA ASP A 54 7.59 -21.96 6.27
C ASP A 54 8.92 -21.76 5.55
N THR A 55 9.37 -22.78 4.83
CA THR A 55 10.65 -22.78 4.11
C THR A 55 10.61 -21.98 2.80
N TYR A 56 9.42 -21.64 2.30
CA TYR A 56 9.23 -20.83 1.10
C TYR A 56 9.04 -19.35 1.41
N PHE A 57 8.91 -19.00 2.69
CA PHE A 57 8.73 -17.64 3.15
C PHE A 57 10.10 -16.96 3.33
N ASP A 58 10.34 -15.88 2.60
CA ASP A 58 11.51 -15.03 2.81
C ASP A 58 11.17 -13.82 3.70
N PRO A 59 11.65 -13.77 4.95
CA PRO A 59 11.40 -12.64 5.84
C PRO A 59 12.24 -11.39 5.51
N CYS A 60 13.11 -11.44 4.50
CA CYS A 60 13.89 -10.30 4.03
C CYS A 60 13.33 -9.70 2.74
N ASP A 61 12.24 -10.24 2.20
CA ASP A 61 11.60 -9.72 1.01
C ASP A 61 10.82 -8.44 1.33
N ALA A 62 11.35 -7.30 0.87
CA ALA A 62 10.75 -5.98 1.04
C ALA A 62 9.39 -5.84 0.35
N ASP A 63 9.16 -6.61 -0.72
CA ASP A 63 7.98 -6.54 -1.58
C ASP A 63 6.93 -7.60 -1.22
N LEU A 64 7.13 -8.31 -0.11
CA LEU A 64 6.21 -9.35 0.40
C LEU A 64 4.73 -8.92 0.38
N ILE A 65 4.45 -7.67 0.75
CA ILE A 65 3.08 -7.15 0.83
C ILE A 65 2.38 -7.09 -0.53
N ASN A 66 3.13 -7.05 -1.64
CA ASN A 66 2.59 -6.91 -2.99
C ASN A 66 1.94 -8.21 -3.49
N TYR A 67 2.39 -9.37 -3.02
CA TYR A 67 1.93 -10.67 -3.50
C TYR A 67 1.37 -11.59 -2.41
N CYS A 68 1.64 -11.31 -1.13
CA CYS A 68 1.11 -12.12 -0.05
C CYS A 68 -0.40 -11.89 0.09
N LYS A 69 -1.17 -12.97 0.23
CA LYS A 69 -2.59 -12.85 0.55
C LYS A 69 -2.76 -12.37 1.99
N THR A 70 -2.94 -11.07 2.16
CA THR A 70 -3.17 -10.45 3.45
C THR A 70 -4.65 -10.22 3.73
N GLY A 71 -5.03 -10.11 5.00
CA GLY A 71 -6.41 -9.70 5.29
C GLY A 71 -6.81 -9.71 6.76
N VAL A 72 -7.99 -9.13 6.99
CA VAL A 72 -8.59 -8.97 8.33
C VAL A 72 -9.16 -10.28 8.87
N GLU A 73 -9.52 -11.24 8.00
CA GLU A 73 -10.22 -12.48 8.38
C GLU A 73 -9.49 -13.25 9.50
N LYS A 74 -8.18 -13.48 9.33
CA LYS A 74 -7.37 -14.18 10.32
C LYS A 74 -7.10 -13.36 11.58
N LEU A 75 -7.03 -12.02 11.45
CA LEU A 75 -6.96 -11.15 12.62
C LEU A 75 -8.23 -11.29 13.46
N ALA A 76 -9.40 -11.20 12.82
CA ALA A 76 -10.71 -11.35 13.48
C ALA A 76 -10.85 -12.72 14.14
N GLU A 77 -10.35 -13.79 13.51
CA GLU A 77 -10.39 -15.13 14.07
C GLU A 77 -9.49 -15.29 15.31
N HIS A 78 -8.26 -14.78 15.24
CA HIS A 78 -7.22 -15.16 16.20
C HIS A 78 -6.97 -14.15 17.32
N ILE A 79 -7.12 -12.84 17.07
CA ILE A 79 -6.88 -11.81 18.11
C ILE A 79 -7.73 -12.06 19.38
N PRO A 80 -9.04 -12.40 19.30
CA PRO A 80 -9.84 -12.68 20.49
C PRO A 80 -9.36 -13.90 21.29
N ARG A 81 -8.68 -14.85 20.64
CA ARG A 81 -8.19 -16.10 21.25
C ARG A 81 -6.80 -15.97 21.87
N MET A 82 -6.14 -14.82 21.71
CA MET A 82 -4.83 -14.56 22.31
C MET A 82 -4.93 -14.48 23.84
N LYS A 83 -3.79 -14.68 24.51
CA LYS A 83 -3.66 -14.27 25.92
C LYS A 83 -3.95 -12.76 26.03
N GLN A 84 -4.54 -12.35 27.16
CA GLN A 84 -4.96 -10.96 27.41
C GLN A 84 -3.95 -9.94 26.86
N THR A 85 -4.44 -9.08 25.97
CA THR A 85 -3.60 -8.13 25.23
C THR A 85 -4.40 -6.89 24.84
N PRO A 86 -3.80 -5.69 24.80
CA PRO A 86 -4.47 -4.49 24.33
C PRO A 86 -5.03 -4.61 22.90
N LEU A 87 -4.46 -5.50 22.08
CA LEU A 87 -4.93 -5.76 20.71
C LEU A 87 -6.40 -6.20 20.64
N GLN A 88 -6.92 -6.82 21.71
CA GLN A 88 -8.32 -7.29 21.77
C GLN A 88 -9.33 -6.15 21.83
N ASP A 89 -8.90 -4.96 22.27
CA ASP A 89 -9.73 -3.77 22.43
C ASP A 89 -9.61 -2.79 21.25
N LEU A 90 -8.78 -3.12 20.24
CA LEU A 90 -8.55 -2.29 19.07
C LEU A 90 -9.61 -2.53 17.99
N ASN A 91 -9.86 -1.49 17.19
CA ASN A 91 -10.55 -1.65 15.92
C ASN A 91 -9.66 -2.50 14.97
N LEU A 92 -10.25 -3.50 14.31
CA LEU A 92 -9.51 -4.42 13.45
C LEU A 92 -9.04 -3.79 12.15
N ASP A 93 -9.78 -2.83 11.59
CA ASP A 93 -9.40 -2.09 10.38
C ASP A 93 -8.20 -1.18 10.68
N GLU A 94 -8.21 -0.52 11.84
CA GLU A 94 -7.05 0.24 12.31
C GLU A 94 -5.82 -0.65 12.49
N LEU A 95 -5.97 -1.80 13.16
CA LEU A 95 -4.87 -2.75 13.34
C LEU A 95 -4.36 -3.27 11.98
N HIS A 96 -5.26 -3.53 11.04
CA HIS A 96 -4.96 -3.90 9.67
C HIS A 96 -4.10 -2.83 8.98
N ASP A 97 -4.52 -1.56 9.02
CA ASP A 97 -3.81 -0.46 8.36
C ASP A 97 -2.42 -0.23 8.95
N VAL A 98 -2.29 -0.33 10.28
CA VAL A 98 -1.00 -0.22 10.97
C VAL A 98 -0.07 -1.37 10.60
N ILE A 99 -0.56 -2.61 10.54
CA ILE A 99 0.24 -3.77 10.13
C ILE A 99 0.66 -3.64 8.66
N ARG A 100 -0.27 -3.26 7.77
CA ARG A 100 -0.01 -3.03 6.35
C ARG A 100 1.09 -1.98 6.17
N ALA A 101 0.99 -0.85 6.85
CA ALA A 101 2.01 0.22 6.80
C ALA A 101 3.37 -0.22 7.36
N GLY A 102 3.39 -1.10 8.37
CA GLY A 102 4.63 -1.66 8.91
C GLY A 102 5.30 -2.65 7.96
N LEU A 103 4.51 -3.40 7.17
CA LEU A 103 5.00 -4.37 6.19
C LEU A 103 5.40 -3.71 4.86
N ALA A 104 4.77 -2.59 4.49
CA ALA A 104 5.11 -1.86 3.28
C ALA A 104 6.58 -1.39 3.27
N PRO A 105 7.22 -1.33 2.09
CA PRO A 105 8.48 -0.60 1.91
C PRO A 105 8.41 0.82 2.49
N ALA A 106 9.56 1.34 2.91
CA ALA A 106 9.65 2.72 3.34
C ALA A 106 9.41 3.67 2.16
N CYS A 107 8.95 4.89 2.45
CA CYS A 107 8.79 5.92 1.43
C CYS A 107 10.10 6.15 0.67
N GLU A 108 10.06 6.06 -0.66
CA GLU A 108 11.25 6.23 -1.51
C GLU A 108 11.93 7.58 -1.32
N ASN A 109 11.17 8.59 -0.89
CA ASN A 109 11.62 9.96 -0.82
C ASN A 109 12.14 10.35 0.58
N CYS A 110 11.52 9.86 1.66
CA CYS A 110 11.94 10.21 3.03
C CYS A 110 12.54 9.03 3.82
N GLY A 111 12.48 7.81 3.31
CA GLY A 111 13.00 6.61 3.96
C GLY A 111 12.24 6.17 5.20
N HIS A 112 11.06 6.74 5.48
CA HIS A 112 10.25 6.40 6.65
C HIS A 112 8.99 5.62 6.27
N LYS A 113 8.59 4.68 7.15
CA LYS A 113 7.27 4.04 7.11
C LYS A 113 6.24 4.91 7.83
N CYS A 114 5.01 4.93 7.33
CA CYS A 114 3.90 5.68 7.94
C CYS A 114 2.54 5.15 7.47
N LEU A 115 1.46 5.50 8.17
CA LEU A 115 0.11 5.05 7.81
C LEU A 115 -0.37 5.53 6.43
N SER A 116 0.09 6.69 5.98
CA SER A 116 -0.25 7.25 4.67
C SER A 116 0.64 6.73 3.53
N ILE A 117 1.34 5.60 3.74
CA ILE A 117 2.16 4.99 2.70
C ILE A 117 1.26 4.33 1.65
N THR A 118 1.49 4.69 0.39
CA THR A 118 0.76 4.17 -0.77
C THR A 118 1.73 3.61 -1.80
N PRO A 119 1.38 2.51 -2.49
CA PRO A 119 2.11 2.08 -3.67
C PRO A 119 2.01 3.13 -4.78
N LEU A 120 3.07 3.22 -5.58
CA LEU A 120 3.08 3.94 -6.84
C LEU A 120 2.57 3.03 -7.96
N GLY A 121 1.75 3.59 -8.85
CA GLY A 121 1.18 2.86 -9.98
C GLY A 121 -0.24 2.34 -9.72
N TYR A 122 -0.69 1.44 -10.59
CA TYR A 122 -2.03 0.87 -10.53
C TYR A 122 -2.11 -0.37 -9.64
N GLN A 123 -3.26 -0.61 -9.00
CA GLN A 123 -3.40 -1.68 -7.99
C GLN A 123 -3.21 -3.11 -8.54
N GLU A 124 -3.39 -3.33 -9.85
CA GLU A 124 -3.23 -4.64 -10.48
C GLU A 124 -1.80 -4.94 -10.97
N SER A 125 -0.89 -3.97 -10.88
CA SER A 125 0.52 -4.11 -11.24
C SER A 125 1.40 -4.20 -9.99
N GLU A 126 2.58 -4.80 -10.14
CA GLU A 126 3.64 -4.65 -9.14
C GLU A 126 3.98 -3.16 -9.01
N PRO A 127 4.01 -2.60 -7.79
CA PRO A 127 4.20 -1.17 -7.62
C PRO A 127 5.65 -0.78 -7.93
N ASP A 128 5.82 0.33 -8.66
CA ASP A 128 7.15 0.84 -9.03
C ASP A 128 7.92 1.47 -7.86
N GLY A 129 7.25 1.60 -6.71
CA GLY A 129 7.78 2.19 -5.48
C GLY A 129 6.67 2.45 -4.47
N TRP A 130 7.03 3.05 -3.33
CA TRP A 130 6.09 3.42 -2.28
C TRP A 130 6.38 4.84 -1.82
N VAL A 131 5.33 5.64 -1.61
CA VAL A 131 5.45 7.04 -1.21
C VAL A 131 4.44 7.37 -0.12
N CYS A 132 4.78 8.31 0.77
CA CYS A 132 3.82 8.82 1.74
C CYS A 132 3.14 10.10 1.24
N ASN A 133 1.88 10.32 1.63
CA ASN A 133 1.12 11.52 1.22
C ASN A 133 1.84 12.83 1.55
N SER A 134 2.63 12.87 2.62
CA SER A 134 3.43 14.05 2.97
C SER A 134 4.55 14.34 1.97
N CYS A 135 5.14 13.30 1.37
CA CYS A 135 6.13 13.45 0.30
C CYS A 135 5.46 13.80 -1.03
N VAL A 136 4.33 13.18 -1.36
CA VAL A 136 3.52 13.55 -2.54
C VAL A 136 3.17 15.04 -2.51
N ALA A 137 2.64 15.53 -1.38
CA ALA A 137 2.27 16.94 -1.24
C ALA A 137 3.47 17.92 -1.22
N ARG A 138 4.67 17.44 -0.88
CA ARG A 138 5.88 18.26 -0.79
C ARG A 138 6.64 18.34 -2.12
N TYR A 139 6.61 17.26 -2.89
CA TYR A 139 7.28 17.10 -4.17
C TYR A 139 6.21 16.93 -5.27
N ASP A 140 5.29 17.89 -5.36
CA ASP A 140 4.15 17.87 -6.27
C ASP A 140 4.54 17.82 -7.75
N ALA A 141 5.73 18.30 -8.11
CA ALA A 141 6.27 18.18 -9.46
C ALA A 141 6.83 16.77 -9.79
N GLU A 142 7.05 15.92 -8.78
CA GLU A 142 7.58 14.56 -8.97
C GLU A 142 6.48 13.50 -9.02
N TYR A 143 5.27 13.83 -8.59
CA TYR A 143 4.14 12.91 -8.48
C TYR A 143 2.89 13.48 -9.12
N GLU A 144 2.13 12.63 -9.78
CA GLU A 144 0.91 13.03 -10.49
C GLU A 144 -0.15 11.93 -10.42
N HIS A 145 -1.39 12.29 -10.78
CA HIS A 145 -2.53 11.38 -10.78
C HIS A 145 -3.01 11.18 -12.21
N CYS A 146 -3.34 9.94 -12.56
CA CYS A 146 -4.02 9.67 -13.82
C CYS A 146 -5.48 10.13 -13.74
N ARG A 147 -5.92 10.88 -14.76
CA ARG A 147 -7.29 11.39 -14.87
C ARG A 147 -8.39 10.31 -14.86
N PHE A 148 -8.04 9.07 -15.20
CA PHE A 148 -8.98 7.94 -15.29
C PHE A 148 -8.90 6.98 -14.09
N CYS A 149 -7.73 6.85 -13.45
CA CYS A 149 -7.58 6.02 -12.25
C CYS A 149 -8.26 6.65 -11.02
N GLY A 150 -8.32 7.98 -10.98
CA GLY A 150 -8.81 8.76 -9.84
C GLY A 150 -7.75 9.03 -8.79
N ASP A 151 -8.09 9.89 -7.82
CA ASP A 151 -7.16 10.49 -6.86
C ASP A 151 -6.54 9.49 -5.86
N GLY A 152 -7.04 8.25 -5.82
CA GLY A 152 -6.51 7.19 -4.96
C GLY A 152 -5.20 6.58 -5.45
N TYR A 153 -4.79 6.86 -6.69
CA TYR A 153 -3.60 6.28 -7.32
C TYR A 153 -2.58 7.36 -7.61
N VAL A 154 -1.35 7.17 -7.11
CA VAL A 154 -0.24 8.10 -7.30
C VAL A 154 0.75 7.47 -8.27
N TYR A 155 1.19 8.25 -9.26
CA TYR A 155 2.21 7.89 -10.23
C TYR A 155 3.39 8.84 -10.07
N ARG A 156 4.57 8.46 -10.57
CA ARG A 156 5.62 9.48 -10.80
C ARG A 156 5.16 10.33 -11.97
N ALA A 157 5.42 11.63 -11.91
CA ALA A 157 5.04 12.55 -12.98
C ALA A 157 5.67 12.15 -14.33
N SER A 158 6.83 11.48 -14.32
CA SER A 158 7.46 10.93 -15.53
C SER A 158 6.67 9.82 -16.23
N ASP A 159 5.74 9.19 -15.51
CA ASP A 159 4.98 8.03 -15.97
C ASP A 159 3.57 8.43 -16.46
N ILE A 160 3.28 9.73 -16.42
CA ILE A 160 2.05 10.36 -16.90
C ILE A 160 2.36 11.06 -18.23
N ASN A 161 1.56 10.76 -19.27
CA ASN A 161 1.70 11.39 -20.58
C ASN A 161 1.17 12.84 -20.59
N GLU A 162 1.34 13.55 -21.71
CA GLU A 162 0.89 14.94 -21.85
C GLU A 162 -0.63 15.14 -21.73
N HIS A 163 -1.41 14.06 -21.83
CA HIS A 163 -2.87 14.06 -21.68
C HIS A 163 -3.33 13.75 -20.24
N GLY A 164 -2.40 13.55 -19.30
CA GLY A 164 -2.70 13.22 -17.91
C GLY A 164 -3.05 11.74 -17.70
N GLU A 165 -2.54 10.85 -18.55
CA GLU A 165 -2.85 9.43 -18.56
C GLU A 165 -1.63 8.59 -18.16
N CYS A 166 -1.86 7.56 -17.36
CA CYS A 166 -0.85 6.54 -17.13
C CYS A 166 -0.76 5.60 -18.35
N SER A 167 0.28 4.76 -18.40
CA SER A 167 0.49 3.83 -19.51
C SER A 167 -0.68 2.87 -19.80
N ALA A 168 -1.53 2.60 -18.80
CA ALA A 168 -2.71 1.75 -18.97
C ALA A 168 -3.87 2.45 -19.70
N HIS A 169 -3.90 3.78 -19.64
CA HIS A 169 -4.95 4.62 -20.24
C HIS A 169 -4.38 5.52 -21.36
N ASP A 170 -3.21 5.18 -21.92
CA ASP A 170 -2.54 5.97 -22.95
C ASP A 170 -3.38 6.05 -24.22
N GLY A 171 -3.79 7.26 -24.58
CA GLY A 171 -4.62 7.54 -25.74
C GLY A 171 -6.13 7.44 -25.49
N GLU A 172 -6.59 7.13 -24.27
CA GLU A 172 -8.03 7.02 -23.99
C GLU A 172 -8.79 8.35 -24.11
N SER A 173 -8.11 9.49 -23.99
CA SER A 173 -8.72 10.80 -24.27
C SER A 173 -8.56 11.28 -25.71
N VAL A 174 -7.85 10.54 -26.56
CA VAL A 174 -7.67 10.87 -27.97
C VAL A 174 -8.80 10.20 -28.74
N LEU A 175 -9.75 11.01 -29.22
CA LEU A 175 -10.80 10.53 -30.11
C LEU A 175 -10.17 10.01 -31.40
N ASP A 176 -10.60 8.83 -31.83
CA ASP A 176 -10.27 8.37 -33.18
C ASP A 176 -11.09 9.15 -34.24
N ASP A 177 -10.81 8.88 -35.51
CA ASP A 177 -11.48 9.58 -36.62
C ASP A 177 -13.00 9.35 -36.60
N GLU A 178 -13.47 8.17 -36.20
CA GLU A 178 -14.90 7.83 -36.10
C GLU A 178 -15.56 8.57 -34.94
N GLU A 179 -14.94 8.55 -33.76
CA GLU A 179 -15.42 9.28 -32.59
C GLU A 179 -15.39 10.80 -32.79
N THR A 180 -14.43 11.30 -33.56
CA THR A 180 -14.35 12.71 -33.96
C THR A 180 -15.50 13.09 -34.89
N GLU A 181 -15.75 12.30 -35.94
CA GLU A 181 -16.88 12.52 -36.85
C GLU A 181 -18.24 12.50 -36.12
N ASP A 182 -18.40 11.60 -35.15
CA ASP A 182 -19.60 11.52 -34.32
C ASP A 182 -19.76 12.75 -33.41
N TYR A 183 -18.66 13.22 -32.79
CA TYR A 183 -18.68 14.39 -31.94
C TYR A 183 -18.98 15.69 -32.71
N GLU A 184 -18.36 15.84 -33.89
CA GLU A 184 -18.60 16.96 -34.81
C GLU A 184 -20.05 16.94 -35.31
N SER A 185 -20.57 15.77 -35.69
CA SER A 185 -21.97 15.60 -36.12
C SER A 185 -22.96 15.99 -35.03
N LEU A 186 -22.69 15.61 -33.77
CA LEU A 186 -23.52 15.99 -32.63
C LEU A 186 -23.48 17.50 -32.35
N ALA A 187 -22.29 18.11 -32.41
CA ALA A 187 -22.13 19.55 -32.23
C ALA A 187 -22.85 20.36 -33.33
N GLU A 188 -22.75 19.95 -34.59
CA GLU A 188 -23.49 20.55 -35.70
C GLU A 188 -25.01 20.43 -35.53
N TYR A 189 -25.51 19.30 -35.01
CA TYR A 189 -26.93 19.12 -34.74
C TYR A 189 -27.44 20.18 -33.76
N TYR A 190 -26.76 20.34 -32.62
CA TYR A 190 -27.16 21.31 -31.59
C TYR A 190 -27.07 22.77 -32.07
N LEU A 191 -26.01 23.13 -32.80
CA LEU A 191 -25.84 24.49 -33.34
C LEU A 191 -26.92 24.87 -34.38
N ASN A 192 -27.47 23.88 -35.08
CA ASN A 192 -28.48 24.09 -36.13
C ASN A 192 -29.92 23.90 -35.64
N HIS A 193 -30.14 23.45 -34.39
CA HIS A 193 -31.47 23.15 -33.84
C HIS A 193 -31.80 23.93 -32.54
N ASP A 194 -31.02 24.97 -32.22
CA ASP A 194 -31.38 26.04 -31.28
C ASP A 194 -32.21 27.17 -31.94
#